data_AF-A0A6M2CU78-F1
#
_entry.id   AF-A0A6M2CU78-F1
#
_cell.length_a   1.000
_cell.length_b   1.000
_cell.length_c   1.000
_cell.angle_alpha   90.00
_cell.angle_beta   90.00
_cell.angle_gamma   90.00
#
_symmetry.space_group_name_H-M   'P 1'
#
loop_
_entity.id
_entity.type
_entity.pdbx_description
1 polymer ?
#
loop_
_entity_poly.entity_id
_entity_poly.type
_entity_poly.pdbx_seq_one_letter_code
_entity_poly.pdbx_strand_id
1 'polypeptide(L)'
;SVKLGFLEKHAHVSVMKLLGFIAFVLPTISGTTAQAWNAEDNEPADYITAAANRRVLYSCLYYYWDGWRLRYGTYRDGTPCRRFYWGRADGQCRKGKCIKKRVTPGRCDPTYQGRGYALACNYTCANNVLVNYNDGTPCLHIGSNGRPFGGAGLCSSGTCTNSYDLDPLQHQLAHPKKLVQCPEKEHTGRNVLSSCYYYCNTNGGWFAGHYDSNATSACYLAQPVGQQDQGWCCEGNCVTGIHCGQL
;
A
#
# COMPACT_ATOMS: atom_id res chain seq x y z
N SER A 1 87.51 -39.74 37.64
CA SER A 1 87.72 -38.89 38.81
C SER A 1 88.84 -37.92 38.57
N VAL A 2 88.55 -36.63 38.36
CA VAL A 2 89.53 -35.54 38.54
C VAL A 2 88.79 -34.39 39.22
N LYS A 3 89.36 -33.93 40.33
CA LYS A 3 88.82 -32.96 41.28
C LYS A 3 89.06 -31.52 40.82
N LEU A 4 88.12 -30.68 41.25
CA LEU A 4 88.15 -29.22 41.41
C LEU A 4 89.52 -28.63 41.77
N GLY A 5 89.76 -27.43 41.25
CA GLY A 5 89.82 -26.26 42.12
C GLY A 5 90.83 -25.16 41.76
N PHE A 6 90.27 -23.97 41.52
CA PHE A 6 90.65 -22.67 42.11
C PHE A 6 91.35 -21.59 41.24
N LEU A 7 90.77 -20.37 41.32
CA LEU A 7 91.26 -19.01 40.97
C LEU A 7 91.40 -18.69 39.46
N GLU A 8 91.14 -17.48 38.92
CA GLU A 8 91.14 -16.15 39.52
C GLU A 8 90.36 -15.12 38.64
N LYS A 9 90.03 -14.01 39.29
CA LYS A 9 89.38 -12.73 38.89
C LYS A 9 89.66 -12.20 37.47
N HIS A 10 88.61 -11.69 36.81
CA HIS A 10 88.68 -10.52 35.90
C HIS A 10 87.37 -9.72 36.03
N ALA A 11 87.38 -8.59 36.74
CA ALA A 11 87.70 -7.25 36.23
C ALA A 11 86.49 -6.61 35.53
N HIS A 12 85.74 -5.83 36.32
CA HIS A 12 84.78 -4.82 35.90
C HIS A 12 85.37 -3.91 34.81
N VAL A 13 84.76 -3.88 33.63
CA VAL A 13 84.97 -2.83 32.62
C VAL A 13 83.63 -2.25 32.19
N SER A 14 83.22 -1.23 32.94
CA SER A 14 82.61 0.03 32.48
C SER A 14 81.63 0.00 31.30
N VAL A 15 80.34 -0.13 31.64
CA VAL A 15 79.12 -0.03 30.80
C VAL A 15 78.80 1.44 30.43
N MET A 16 79.80 2.32 30.30
CA MET A 16 79.57 3.78 30.26
C MET A 16 80.20 4.48 29.04
N LYS A 17 80.22 3.82 27.87
CA LYS A 17 80.66 4.42 26.59
C LYS A 17 79.84 4.04 25.34
N LEU A 18 78.63 3.47 25.49
CA LEU A 18 77.79 3.05 24.36
C LEU A 18 76.47 3.85 24.20
N LEU A 19 76.39 5.06 24.74
CA LEU A 19 75.21 5.95 24.64
C LEU A 19 75.55 7.33 24.04
N GLY A 20 76.58 7.41 23.20
CA GLY A 20 77.10 8.66 22.66
C GLY A 20 77.09 8.78 21.13
N PHE A 21 76.16 8.14 20.42
CA PHE A 21 76.19 8.11 18.94
C PHE A 21 74.84 8.18 18.19
N ILE A 22 73.73 8.55 18.85
CA ILE A 22 72.44 8.75 18.14
C ILE A 22 71.85 10.11 18.52
N ALA A 23 72.55 11.18 18.18
CA ALA A 23 72.02 12.54 18.29
C ALA A 23 72.78 13.46 17.35
N PHE A 24 72.74 13.23 16.03
CA PHE A 24 73.08 14.26 15.02
C PHE A 24 72.80 13.75 13.59
N VAL A 25 71.52 13.56 13.23
CA VAL A 25 71.06 13.73 11.83
C VAL A 25 69.58 14.14 11.83
N LEU A 26 69.33 15.45 11.86
CA LEU A 26 68.18 16.10 11.24
C LEU A 26 68.81 17.22 10.39
N PRO A 27 68.38 17.47 9.14
CA PRO A 27 67.12 18.19 8.98
C PRO A 27 66.33 17.98 7.65
N THR A 28 65.02 18.25 7.75
CA THR A 28 64.13 18.97 6.80
C THR A 28 64.15 18.66 5.30
N ILE A 29 63.04 18.08 4.83
CA ILE A 29 62.43 18.46 3.54
C ILE A 29 61.01 18.93 3.83
N SER A 30 60.78 20.24 3.69
CA SER A 30 59.48 20.88 3.63
C SER A 30 59.09 21.07 2.16
N GLY A 31 57.81 20.83 1.81
CA GLY A 31 57.24 21.36 0.56
C GLY A 31 56.23 20.48 -0.15
N THR A 32 54.95 20.76 0.12
CA THR A 32 53.82 20.77 -0.84
C THR A 32 53.54 19.54 -1.69
N THR A 33 52.46 18.82 -1.35
CA THR A 33 51.33 18.62 -2.26
C THR A 33 50.06 18.47 -1.42
N ALA A 34 49.11 19.35 -1.65
CA ALA A 34 47.73 19.10 -1.34
C ALA A 34 47.32 17.77 -1.98
N GLN A 35 46.82 16.85 -1.17
CA GLN A 35 45.67 16.03 -1.52
C GLN A 35 45.14 15.51 -0.20
N ALA A 36 43.95 16.01 0.15
CA ALA A 36 43.00 15.22 0.91
C ALA A 36 42.73 13.95 0.09
N TRP A 37 43.58 12.94 0.25
CA TRP A 37 43.17 11.58 0.01
C TRP A 37 42.25 11.27 1.16
N ASN A 38 40.95 11.41 0.87
CA ASN A 38 39.92 10.66 1.54
C ASN A 38 40.54 9.32 1.91
N ALA A 39 40.57 9.00 3.21
CA ALA A 39 40.76 7.63 3.63
C ALA A 39 39.64 6.87 2.93
N GLU A 40 40.01 6.28 1.80
CA GLU A 40 39.24 5.31 1.06
C GLU A 40 38.68 4.40 2.13
N ASP A 41 37.36 4.43 2.24
CA ASP A 41 36.60 3.50 3.06
C ASP A 41 37.23 2.14 2.80
N ASN A 42 37.93 1.60 3.81
CA ASN A 42 38.33 0.22 3.80
C ASN A 42 37.01 -0.57 3.88
N GLU A 43 36.34 -0.69 2.74
CA GLU A 43 35.32 -1.70 2.53
C GLU A 43 36.01 -3.02 2.80
N PRO A 44 35.64 -3.74 3.88
CA PRO A 44 36.11 -5.10 4.00
C PRO A 44 35.65 -5.84 2.74
N ALA A 45 36.62 -6.42 2.05
CA ALA A 45 36.46 -7.25 0.87
C ALA A 45 35.15 -8.02 0.93
N ASP A 46 34.39 -7.94 -0.17
CA ASP A 46 33.20 -8.72 -0.52
C ASP A 46 33.20 -10.14 0.07
N TYR A 47 32.93 -10.24 1.37
CA TYR A 47 32.61 -11.49 2.02
C TYR A 47 31.09 -11.61 1.95
N ILE A 48 30.69 -11.99 0.73
CA ILE A 48 29.46 -12.65 0.35
C ILE A 48 28.27 -11.71 0.03
N THR A 49 28.40 -10.98 -1.08
CA THR A 49 27.33 -10.25 -1.79
C THR A 49 26.38 -11.16 -2.60
N ALA A 50 26.49 -12.50 -2.50
CA ALA A 50 25.53 -13.45 -3.12
C ALA A 50 24.78 -14.35 -2.11
N ALA A 51 25.17 -14.33 -0.84
CA ALA A 51 24.42 -14.94 0.27
C ALA A 51 24.08 -13.86 1.30
N ALA A 52 23.40 -12.81 0.83
CA ALA A 52 22.59 -11.90 1.64
C ALA A 52 21.61 -12.76 2.45
N ASN A 53 22.13 -13.26 3.56
CA ASN A 53 21.49 -14.22 4.41
C ASN A 53 20.20 -13.58 4.90
N ARG A 54 19.11 -14.33 4.74
CA ARG A 54 17.77 -14.10 5.30
C ARG A 54 17.77 -14.12 6.84
N ARG A 55 18.86 -13.70 7.50
CA ARG A 55 19.02 -13.70 8.95
C ARG A 55 18.75 -12.31 9.45
N VAL A 56 17.59 -12.19 10.10
CA VAL A 56 17.19 -10.97 10.80
C VAL A 56 18.15 -10.73 11.97
N LEU A 57 18.83 -9.58 11.99
CA LEU A 57 19.86 -9.27 12.99
C LEU A 57 19.25 -8.86 14.33
N TYR A 58 19.82 -9.30 15.46
CA TYR A 58 19.38 -8.85 16.79
C TYR A 58 19.91 -7.46 17.17
N SER A 59 20.96 -7.00 16.49
CA SER A 59 21.62 -5.72 16.69
C SER A 59 22.03 -5.11 15.36
N CYS A 60 22.05 -3.78 15.29
CA CYS A 60 22.55 -3.02 14.14
C CYS A 60 24.02 -2.59 14.31
N LEU A 61 24.71 -3.17 15.29
CA LEU A 61 26.13 -3.03 15.56
C LEU A 61 26.82 -4.39 15.40
N TYR A 62 28.04 -4.37 14.88
CA TYR A 62 28.94 -5.52 14.88
C TYR A 62 30.31 -5.10 15.43
N TYR A 63 31.05 -6.06 15.97
CA TYR A 63 32.40 -5.85 16.46
C TYR A 63 33.40 -6.51 15.52
N TYR A 64 34.55 -5.88 15.34
CA TYR A 64 35.65 -6.42 14.53
C TYR A 64 36.99 -6.06 15.17
N TRP A 65 38.00 -6.85 14.85
CA TRP A 65 39.37 -6.62 15.30
C TRP A 65 40.12 -5.79 14.27
N ASP A 66 40.70 -4.69 14.71
CA ASP A 66 41.60 -3.83 13.93
C ASP A 66 42.98 -3.87 14.60
N GLY A 67 43.80 -4.82 14.15
CA GLY A 67 44.98 -5.27 14.88
C GLY A 67 44.62 -5.79 16.27
N TRP A 68 45.19 -5.19 17.32
CA TRP A 68 44.92 -5.53 18.73
C TRP A 68 43.75 -4.76 19.35
N ARG A 69 43.08 -3.88 18.58
CA ARG A 69 41.98 -3.05 19.10
C ARG A 69 40.64 -3.65 18.67
N LEU A 70 39.77 -3.92 19.64
CA LEU A 70 38.37 -4.23 19.37
C LEU A 70 37.65 -2.93 18.98
N ARG A 71 37.14 -2.87 17.76
CA ARG A 71 36.33 -1.75 17.26
C ARG A 71 34.92 -2.23 16.99
N TYR A 72 34.01 -1.27 16.78
CA TYR A 72 32.65 -1.56 16.37
C TYR A 72 32.30 -0.81 15.08
N GLY A 73 31.46 -1.43 14.28
CA GLY A 73 30.87 -0.87 13.07
C GLY A 73 29.35 -0.94 13.13
N THR A 74 28.71 -0.18 12.24
CA THR A 74 27.25 -0.21 12.08
C THR A 74 26.87 -0.94 10.80
N TYR A 75 25.87 -1.81 10.86
CA TYR A 75 25.27 -2.37 9.65
C TYR A 75 24.61 -1.26 8.81
N ARG A 76 24.59 -1.46 7.49
CA ARG A 76 24.00 -0.51 6.52
C ARG A 76 22.54 -0.20 6.86
N ASP A 77 22.15 1.05 6.64
CA ASP A 77 20.76 1.48 6.77
C ASP A 77 19.85 0.64 5.86
N GLY A 78 18.73 0.15 6.41
CA GLY A 78 17.79 -0.73 5.72
C GLY A 78 17.98 -2.23 6.00
N THR A 79 19.10 -2.65 6.58
CA THR A 79 19.35 -4.06 6.96
C THR A 79 18.25 -4.57 7.90
N PRO A 80 17.61 -5.73 7.63
CA PRO A 80 16.58 -6.29 8.50
C PRO A 80 17.10 -6.61 9.90
N CYS A 81 16.39 -6.15 10.93
CA CYS A 81 16.74 -6.40 12.32
C CYS A 81 15.49 -6.76 13.15
N ARG A 82 15.66 -7.44 14.28
CA ARG A 82 14.58 -7.85 15.18
C ARG A 82 15.02 -7.65 16.61
N ARG A 83 14.21 -6.91 17.36
CA ARG A 83 14.40 -6.74 18.80
C ARG A 83 13.61 -7.82 19.52
N PHE A 84 14.22 -8.43 20.53
CA PHE A 84 13.63 -9.52 21.31
C PHE A 84 12.23 -9.18 21.86
N TYR A 85 12.03 -7.92 22.27
CA TYR A 85 10.76 -7.44 22.83
C TYR A 85 9.70 -6.98 21.80
N TRP A 86 9.98 -7.08 20.49
CA TRP A 86 9.03 -6.74 19.41
C TRP A 86 8.32 -7.97 18.82
N GLY A 87 8.50 -9.15 19.40
CA GLY A 87 7.90 -10.40 18.91
C GLY A 87 8.40 -10.75 17.50
N ARG A 88 7.47 -11.07 16.59
CA ARG A 88 7.78 -11.38 15.17
C ARG A 88 7.92 -10.14 14.27
N ALA A 89 7.82 -8.93 14.80
CA ALA A 89 7.88 -7.72 13.98
C ALA A 89 9.32 -7.43 13.55
N ASP A 90 9.55 -7.36 12.24
CA ASP A 90 10.83 -6.99 11.66
C ASP A 90 10.99 -5.46 11.61
N GLY A 91 12.14 -5.00 12.08
CA GLY A 91 12.62 -3.63 11.96
C GLY A 91 13.70 -3.49 10.89
N GLN A 92 14.26 -2.28 10.79
CA GLN A 92 15.38 -1.97 9.91
C GLN A 92 16.45 -1.19 10.67
N CYS A 93 17.71 -1.40 10.32
CA CYS A 93 18.81 -0.61 10.85
C CYS A 93 18.75 0.82 10.32
N ARG A 94 18.90 1.80 11.22
CA ARG A 94 19.08 3.21 10.88
C ARG A 94 20.05 3.84 11.87
N LYS A 95 21.18 4.35 11.39
CA LYS A 95 22.24 4.96 12.22
C LYS A 95 22.64 4.07 13.42
N GLY A 96 22.87 2.77 13.16
CA GLY A 96 23.28 1.80 14.18
C GLY A 96 22.18 1.37 15.16
N LYS A 97 20.92 1.79 14.97
CA LYS A 97 19.78 1.38 15.81
C LYS A 97 18.77 0.59 15.00
N CYS A 98 18.23 -0.48 15.60
CA CYS A 98 17.10 -1.19 15.04
C CYS A 98 15.83 -0.37 15.29
N ILE A 99 15.24 0.19 14.23
CA ILE A 99 13.98 0.93 14.28
C ILE A 99 12.86 0.04 13.75
N LYS A 100 11.70 0.06 14.41
CA LYS A 100 10.53 -0.70 13.94
C LYS A 100 10.16 -0.14 12.57
N LYS A 101 10.02 -1.00 11.56
CA LYS A 101 9.51 -0.55 10.27
C LYS A 101 8.11 -0.02 10.54
N ARG A 102 7.94 1.30 10.43
CA ARG A 102 6.59 1.86 10.39
C ARG A 102 6.00 1.28 9.11
N VAL A 103 5.02 0.38 9.26
CA VAL A 103 4.10 0.09 8.17
C VAL A 103 3.42 1.42 7.95
N THR A 104 3.88 2.17 6.97
CA THR A 104 3.11 3.31 6.48
C THR A 104 1.80 2.67 6.01
N PRO A 105 0.66 2.97 6.66
CA PRO A 105 -0.59 2.39 6.21
C PRO A 105 -0.70 2.74 4.73
N GLY A 106 -0.88 1.72 3.88
CA GLY A 106 -1.15 1.95 2.47
C GLY A 106 -2.27 2.97 2.39
N ARG A 107 -2.09 4.00 1.54
CA ARG A 107 -3.17 4.97 1.31
C ARG A 107 -4.41 4.18 0.92
N CYS A 108 -5.51 4.42 1.61
CA CYS A 108 -6.81 3.89 1.21
C CYS A 108 -7.13 4.38 -0.20
N ASP A 109 -7.53 3.47 -1.07
CA ASP A 109 -8.04 3.82 -2.40
C ASP A 109 -9.55 4.05 -2.30
N PRO A 110 -10.05 5.28 -2.52
CA PRO A 110 -11.49 5.55 -2.48
C PRO A 110 -12.24 4.98 -3.70
N THR A 111 -11.57 4.28 -4.61
CA THR A 111 -12.19 3.62 -5.77
C THR A 111 -12.90 2.35 -5.33
N TYR A 112 -14.18 2.23 -5.66
CA TYR A 112 -14.95 1.01 -5.41
C TYR A 112 -14.49 -0.14 -6.32
N GLN A 113 -14.03 -1.24 -5.73
CA GLN A 113 -13.51 -2.43 -6.43
C GLN A 113 -14.46 -3.63 -6.36
N GLY A 114 -15.69 -3.44 -5.88
CA GLY A 114 -16.67 -4.53 -5.81
C GLY A 114 -17.24 -4.89 -7.19
N ARG A 115 -17.88 -6.06 -7.26
CA ARG A 115 -18.39 -6.62 -8.53
C ARG A 115 -19.67 -5.96 -9.04
N GLY A 116 -20.49 -5.43 -8.14
CA GLY A 116 -21.82 -4.90 -8.45
C GLY A 116 -22.00 -3.45 -7.96
N TYR A 117 -23.22 -3.08 -7.61
CA TYR A 117 -23.48 -1.83 -6.91
C TYR A 117 -22.85 -1.80 -5.51
N ALA A 118 -22.37 -0.63 -5.09
CA ALA A 118 -21.96 -0.40 -3.73
C ALA A 118 -23.19 -0.39 -2.79
N LEU A 119 -23.18 -1.21 -1.74
CA LEU A 119 -24.28 -1.24 -0.75
C LEU A 119 -24.11 -0.20 0.35
N ALA A 120 -22.95 0.45 0.39
CA ALA A 120 -22.63 1.57 1.24
C ALA A 120 -21.66 2.48 0.48
N CYS A 121 -21.72 3.78 0.73
CA CYS A 121 -20.83 4.77 0.12
C CYS A 121 -19.55 5.02 0.92
N ASN A 122 -19.27 4.16 1.89
CA ASN A 122 -18.07 4.19 2.71
C ASN A 122 -17.60 2.77 3.05
N TYR A 123 -16.35 2.66 3.47
CA TYR A 123 -15.76 1.42 3.95
C TYR A 123 -14.67 1.70 5.00
N THR A 124 -14.43 0.71 5.86
CA THR A 124 -13.36 0.77 6.85
C THR A 124 -12.07 0.20 6.28
N CYS A 125 -11.03 1.02 6.22
CA CYS A 125 -9.71 0.59 5.79
C CYS A 125 -9.03 -0.34 6.80
N ALA A 126 -7.95 -1.01 6.37
CA ALA A 126 -7.13 -1.88 7.23
C ALA A 126 -6.51 -1.17 8.46
N ASN A 127 -6.43 0.16 8.44
CA ASN A 127 -5.98 0.99 9.56
C ASN A 127 -7.13 1.51 10.43
N ASN A 128 -8.33 0.96 10.30
CA ASN A 128 -9.57 1.36 10.99
C ASN A 128 -10.02 2.80 10.72
N VAL A 129 -9.58 3.41 9.62
CA VAL A 129 -10.08 4.72 9.17
C VAL A 129 -11.28 4.47 8.26
N LEU A 130 -12.39 5.16 8.54
CA LEU A 130 -13.55 5.20 7.65
C LEU A 130 -13.24 6.11 6.45
N VAL A 131 -13.43 5.59 5.25
CA VAL A 131 -13.19 6.31 3.99
C VAL A 131 -14.43 6.23 3.13
N ASN A 132 -14.80 7.36 2.53
CA ASN A 132 -15.89 7.42 1.57
C ASN A 132 -15.40 6.99 0.19
N TYR A 133 -16.24 6.27 -0.55
CA TYR A 133 -15.98 6.07 -1.97
C TYR A 133 -16.07 7.40 -2.73
N ASN A 134 -15.42 7.46 -3.89
CA ASN A 134 -15.48 8.63 -4.76
C ASN A 134 -16.92 8.99 -5.11
N ASP A 135 -17.20 10.29 -5.18
CA ASP A 135 -18.49 10.78 -5.65
C ASP A 135 -18.79 10.26 -7.07
N GLY A 136 -20.06 9.93 -7.32
CA GLY A 136 -20.48 9.28 -8.56
C GLY A 136 -20.29 7.77 -8.60
N THR A 137 -19.80 7.14 -7.52
CA THR A 137 -19.81 5.66 -7.42
C THR A 137 -21.26 5.16 -7.42
N PRO A 138 -21.66 4.24 -8.33
CA PRO A 138 -23.01 3.69 -8.33
C PRO A 138 -23.28 2.89 -7.06
N CYS A 139 -24.41 3.17 -6.42
CA CYS A 139 -24.80 2.55 -5.16
C CYS A 139 -26.25 2.06 -5.19
N LEU A 140 -26.59 1.15 -4.29
CA LEU A 140 -27.94 0.59 -4.20
C LEU A 140 -28.33 0.39 -2.74
N HIS A 141 -29.45 0.98 -2.34
CA HIS A 141 -30.01 0.79 -1.01
C HIS A 141 -30.65 -0.58 -0.89
N ILE A 142 -30.26 -1.34 0.13
CA ILE A 142 -30.88 -2.63 0.46
C ILE A 142 -31.67 -2.48 1.74
N GLY A 143 -32.98 -2.74 1.65
CA GLY A 143 -33.88 -2.72 2.81
C GLY A 143 -33.59 -3.86 3.79
N SER A 144 -34.22 -3.79 4.96
CA SER A 144 -34.09 -4.81 6.01
C SER A 144 -34.54 -6.22 5.58
N ASN A 145 -35.38 -6.31 4.55
CA ASN A 145 -35.81 -7.57 3.92
C ASN A 145 -34.80 -8.14 2.91
N GLY A 146 -33.61 -7.54 2.79
CA GLY A 146 -32.58 -7.97 1.84
C GLY A 146 -32.89 -7.66 0.38
N ARG A 147 -33.92 -6.85 0.10
CA ARG A 147 -34.31 -6.44 -1.25
C ARG A 147 -33.91 -4.99 -1.51
N PRO A 148 -33.61 -4.63 -2.77
CA PRO A 148 -33.37 -3.26 -3.15
C PRO A 148 -34.58 -2.39 -2.82
N PHE A 149 -34.31 -1.21 -2.27
CA PHE A 149 -35.30 -0.19 -1.98
C PHE A 149 -35.12 0.96 -2.97
N GLY A 150 -36.09 1.16 -3.86
CA GLY A 150 -36.00 2.15 -4.92
C GLY A 150 -35.04 1.76 -6.05
N GLY A 151 -34.60 2.76 -6.82
CA GLY A 151 -33.59 2.61 -7.87
C GLY A 151 -32.16 2.86 -7.39
N ALA A 152 -31.19 2.52 -8.23
CA ALA A 152 -29.78 2.78 -8.00
C ALA A 152 -29.51 4.28 -7.91
N GLY A 153 -28.55 4.59 -7.05
CA GLY A 153 -28.12 5.92 -6.71
C GLY A 153 -26.69 6.20 -7.12
N LEU A 154 -26.22 7.37 -6.71
CA LEU A 154 -24.81 7.75 -6.78
C LEU A 154 -24.31 8.13 -5.39
N CYS A 155 -23.09 7.70 -5.06
CA CYS A 155 -22.43 8.15 -3.84
C CYS A 155 -22.13 9.64 -3.93
N SER A 156 -22.44 10.36 -2.85
CA SER A 156 -22.06 11.75 -2.65
C SER A 156 -21.76 11.97 -1.16
N SER A 157 -20.54 12.40 -0.86
CA SER A 157 -20.11 12.68 0.53
C SER A 157 -20.35 11.52 1.52
N GLY A 158 -20.15 10.28 1.07
CA GLY A 158 -20.32 9.08 1.90
C GLY A 158 -21.77 8.58 2.06
N THR A 159 -22.74 9.22 1.40
CA THR A 159 -24.15 8.83 1.37
C THR A 159 -24.55 8.42 -0.04
N CYS A 160 -25.46 7.45 -0.17
CA CYS A 160 -26.03 7.06 -1.47
C CYS A 160 -27.27 7.93 -1.77
N THR A 161 -27.16 8.84 -2.73
CA THR A 161 -28.29 9.66 -3.20
C THR A 161 -29.31 8.78 -3.91
N ASN A 162 -30.60 8.90 -3.59
CA ASN A 162 -31.62 8.03 -4.16
C ASN A 162 -31.88 8.35 -5.64
N SER A 163 -32.29 7.33 -6.42
CA SER A 163 -32.68 7.48 -7.83
C SER A 163 -33.61 8.67 -8.12
N TYR A 164 -34.64 8.89 -7.30
CA TYR A 164 -35.63 9.96 -7.50
C TYR A 164 -35.07 11.38 -7.25
N ASP A 165 -33.91 11.49 -6.60
CA ASP A 165 -33.20 12.76 -6.38
C ASP A 165 -32.16 13.03 -7.48
N LEU A 166 -31.99 12.11 -8.45
CA LEU A 166 -31.04 12.25 -9.54
C LEU A 166 -31.65 12.98 -10.73
N ASP A 167 -30.86 13.86 -11.34
CA ASP A 167 -31.20 14.39 -12.67
C ASP A 167 -31.09 13.30 -13.76
N PRO A 168 -31.63 13.50 -14.98
CA PRO A 168 -31.60 12.49 -16.03
C PRO A 168 -30.20 11.98 -16.41
N LEU A 169 -29.17 12.84 -16.37
CA LEU A 169 -27.79 12.47 -16.68
C LEU A 169 -27.21 11.61 -15.56
N GLN A 170 -27.43 12.02 -14.30
CA GLN A 170 -27.04 11.24 -13.13
C GLN A 170 -27.75 9.89 -13.07
N HIS A 171 -29.01 9.83 -13.49
CA HIS A 171 -29.77 8.59 -13.58
C HIS A 171 -29.11 7.59 -14.55
N GLN A 172 -28.56 8.06 -15.67
CA GLN A 172 -27.78 7.23 -16.59
C GLN A 172 -26.43 6.80 -15.98
N LEU A 173 -25.75 7.72 -15.29
CA LEU A 173 -24.48 7.41 -14.60
C LEU A 173 -24.66 6.39 -13.47
N ALA A 174 -25.83 6.36 -12.84
CA ALA A 174 -26.18 5.36 -11.85
C ALA A 174 -26.35 3.96 -12.47
N HIS A 175 -26.52 3.83 -13.79
CA HIS A 175 -26.71 2.54 -14.47
C HIS A 175 -25.65 2.32 -15.56
N PRO A 176 -24.35 2.26 -15.21
CA PRO A 176 -23.32 2.09 -16.21
C PRO A 176 -23.45 0.71 -16.88
N LYS A 177 -23.18 0.63 -18.19
CA LYS A 177 -23.31 -0.61 -18.99
C LYS A 177 -22.67 -1.84 -18.34
N LYS A 178 -21.53 -1.67 -17.65
CA LYS A 178 -20.83 -2.77 -16.94
C LYS A 178 -21.64 -3.40 -15.80
N LEU A 179 -22.59 -2.66 -15.21
CA LEU A 179 -23.47 -3.12 -14.13
C LEU A 179 -24.84 -3.57 -14.63
N VAL A 180 -25.14 -3.39 -15.92
CA VAL A 180 -26.34 -3.93 -16.55
C VAL A 180 -26.02 -5.36 -17.01
N GLN A 181 -26.30 -6.33 -16.14
CA GLN A 181 -25.97 -7.75 -16.37
C GLN A 181 -27.16 -8.69 -16.14
N CYS A 182 -28.24 -8.20 -15.52
CA CYS A 182 -29.43 -9.01 -15.36
C CYS A 182 -30.09 -9.22 -16.74
N PRO A 183 -30.71 -10.39 -16.99
CA PRO A 183 -31.43 -10.64 -18.23
C PRO A 183 -32.55 -9.63 -18.44
N GLU A 184 -33.08 -9.51 -19.64
CA GLU A 184 -34.32 -8.73 -19.80
C GLU A 184 -35.49 -9.45 -19.11
N LYS A 185 -36.46 -8.69 -18.60
CA LYS A 185 -37.59 -9.24 -17.86
C LYS A 185 -38.89 -8.54 -18.23
N GLU A 186 -39.94 -9.32 -18.45
CA GLU A 186 -41.30 -8.78 -18.59
C GLU A 186 -41.86 -8.33 -17.23
N HIS A 187 -42.50 -7.16 -17.21
CA HIS A 187 -43.28 -6.72 -16.05
C HIS A 187 -44.72 -7.21 -16.14
N THR A 188 -45.04 -8.28 -15.41
CA THR A 188 -46.40 -8.86 -15.40
C THR A 188 -47.31 -8.29 -14.30
N GLY A 189 -46.84 -7.27 -13.59
CA GLY A 189 -47.60 -6.62 -12.52
C GLY A 189 -48.68 -5.67 -13.05
N ARG A 190 -49.73 -5.43 -12.24
CA ARG A 190 -50.78 -4.44 -12.58
C ARG A 190 -50.38 -2.98 -12.32
N ASN A 191 -49.23 -2.75 -11.69
CA ASN A 191 -48.78 -1.43 -11.27
C ASN A 191 -47.91 -0.80 -12.35
N VAL A 192 -48.01 0.51 -12.53
CA VAL A 192 -47.10 1.29 -13.38
C VAL A 192 -45.73 1.37 -12.71
N LEU A 193 -44.67 1.15 -13.49
CA LEU A 193 -43.29 1.19 -13.01
C LEU A 193 -42.83 2.64 -12.78
N SER A 194 -42.23 2.89 -11.62
CA SER A 194 -41.51 4.15 -11.36
C SER A 194 -40.12 4.18 -12.00
N SER A 195 -39.59 3.02 -12.42
CA SER A 195 -38.32 2.88 -13.09
C SER A 195 -38.35 1.68 -14.04
N CYS A 196 -37.74 1.84 -15.20
CA CYS A 196 -37.57 0.76 -16.19
C CYS A 196 -36.36 -0.14 -15.90
N TYR A 197 -35.70 0.08 -14.77
CA TYR A 197 -34.68 -0.80 -14.26
C TYR A 197 -35.24 -1.72 -13.18
N TYR A 198 -34.72 -2.94 -13.15
CA TYR A 198 -34.88 -3.85 -12.03
C TYR A 198 -33.50 -4.35 -11.60
N TYR A 199 -33.43 -4.97 -10.42
CA TYR A 199 -32.17 -5.42 -9.84
C TYR A 199 -32.20 -6.91 -9.51
N CYS A 200 -31.11 -7.59 -9.83
CA CYS A 200 -30.89 -8.98 -9.49
C CYS A 200 -29.61 -9.14 -8.68
N ASN A 201 -29.59 -10.13 -7.78
CA ASN A 201 -28.38 -10.55 -7.10
C ASN A 201 -27.82 -11.77 -7.83
N THR A 202 -26.58 -11.66 -8.31
CA THR A 202 -25.89 -12.75 -9.01
C THR A 202 -24.50 -12.89 -8.41
N ASN A 203 -24.14 -14.10 -7.97
CA ASN A 203 -22.83 -14.41 -7.37
C ASN A 203 -22.41 -13.49 -6.21
N GLY A 204 -23.39 -12.98 -5.45
CA GLY A 204 -23.17 -12.09 -4.31
C GLY A 204 -22.97 -10.61 -4.67
N GLY A 205 -23.15 -10.23 -5.94
CA GLY A 205 -23.17 -8.84 -6.40
C GLY A 205 -24.57 -8.42 -6.85
N TRP A 206 -24.92 -7.16 -6.67
CA TRP A 206 -26.14 -6.58 -7.22
C TRP A 206 -25.88 -5.95 -8.58
N PHE A 207 -26.74 -6.25 -9.55
CA PHE A 207 -26.68 -5.76 -10.91
C PHE A 207 -28.03 -5.22 -11.33
N ALA A 208 -28.04 -4.41 -12.38
CA ALA A 208 -29.26 -3.90 -13.00
C ALA A 208 -29.63 -4.74 -14.22
N GLY A 209 -30.91 -4.72 -14.57
CA GLY A 209 -31.45 -5.17 -15.84
C GLY A 209 -32.58 -4.24 -16.27
N HIS A 210 -33.07 -4.48 -17.47
CA HIS A 210 -34.16 -3.72 -18.06
C HIS A 210 -35.46 -4.51 -18.02
N TYR A 211 -36.55 -3.81 -17.74
CA TYR A 211 -37.86 -4.31 -18.16
C TYR A 211 -37.96 -4.23 -19.68
N ASP A 212 -38.67 -5.19 -20.27
CA ASP A 212 -38.87 -5.24 -21.71
C ASP A 212 -39.74 -4.09 -22.23
N SER A 213 -39.86 -4.01 -23.55
CA SER A 213 -40.68 -3.00 -24.24
C SER A 213 -42.07 -3.49 -24.64
N ASN A 214 -42.58 -4.53 -23.96
CA ASN A 214 -43.92 -5.05 -24.18
C ASN A 214 -44.99 -4.13 -23.58
N ALA A 215 -46.23 -4.29 -24.04
CA ALA A 215 -47.37 -3.49 -23.58
C ALA A 215 -47.64 -3.58 -22.06
N THR A 216 -47.12 -4.62 -21.41
CA THR A 216 -47.23 -4.89 -19.97
C THR A 216 -46.22 -4.09 -19.13
N SER A 217 -45.13 -3.62 -19.73
CA SER A 217 -44.06 -2.86 -19.07
C SER A 217 -44.30 -1.35 -19.08
N ALA A 218 -45.46 -0.94 -18.57
CA ALA A 218 -45.85 0.47 -18.46
C ALA A 218 -45.06 1.20 -17.36
N CYS A 219 -44.70 2.45 -17.61
CA CYS A 219 -43.91 3.30 -16.71
C CYS A 219 -44.42 4.75 -16.68
N TYR A 220 -44.02 5.52 -15.66
CA TYR A 220 -44.31 6.96 -15.60
C TYR A 220 -43.30 7.76 -16.42
N LEU A 221 -43.81 8.64 -17.30
CA LEU A 221 -42.98 9.55 -18.07
C LEU A 221 -42.39 10.62 -17.14
N ALA A 222 -41.08 10.86 -17.28
CA ALA A 222 -40.42 11.95 -16.55
C ALA A 222 -40.98 13.34 -16.95
N GLN A 223 -41.44 13.46 -18.20
CA GLN A 223 -42.09 14.65 -18.74
C GLN A 223 -43.39 14.22 -19.45
N PRO A 224 -44.55 14.39 -18.79
CA PRO A 224 -45.85 14.09 -19.38
C PRO A 224 -46.10 14.89 -20.67
N VAL A 225 -46.75 14.26 -21.65
CA VAL A 225 -47.12 14.91 -22.92
C VAL A 225 -48.64 15.10 -22.96
N GLY A 226 -49.10 16.35 -22.77
CA GLY A 226 -50.53 16.65 -22.69
C GLY A 226 -51.17 16.01 -21.45
N GLN A 227 -52.13 15.10 -21.66
CA GLN A 227 -52.77 14.32 -20.59
C GLN A 227 -52.12 12.95 -20.36
N GLN A 228 -51.12 12.57 -21.17
CA GLN A 228 -50.46 11.28 -21.06
C GLN A 228 -49.28 11.35 -20.08
N ASP A 229 -49.42 10.71 -18.93
CA ASP A 229 -48.39 10.58 -17.88
C ASP A 229 -47.66 9.23 -17.92
N GLN A 230 -48.10 8.31 -18.79
CA GLN A 230 -47.61 6.94 -18.89
C GLN A 230 -46.96 6.65 -20.25
N GLY A 231 -45.95 5.79 -20.21
CA GLY A 231 -45.23 5.27 -21.37
C GLY A 231 -44.87 3.80 -21.17
N TRP A 232 -43.90 3.33 -21.95
CA TRP A 232 -43.39 1.96 -21.92
C TRP A 232 -41.88 1.95 -21.75
N CYS A 233 -41.38 0.89 -21.12
CA CYS A 233 -39.96 0.74 -20.90
C CYS A 233 -39.19 0.44 -22.18
N CYS A 234 -38.04 1.08 -22.34
CA CYS A 234 -37.13 0.84 -23.45
C CYS A 234 -35.69 1.10 -23.00
N GLU A 235 -34.90 0.03 -22.89
CA GLU A 235 -33.48 0.09 -22.48
C GLU A 235 -33.25 0.92 -21.20
N GLY A 236 -34.19 0.87 -20.25
CA GLY A 236 -34.13 1.61 -18.99
C GLY A 236 -34.74 3.01 -19.02
N ASN A 237 -35.20 3.49 -20.17
CA ASN A 237 -35.94 4.75 -20.30
C ASN A 237 -37.45 4.50 -20.40
N CYS A 238 -38.25 5.48 -19.97
CA CYS A 238 -39.69 5.48 -20.19
C CYS A 238 -40.02 6.32 -21.43
N VAL A 239 -40.62 5.71 -22.46
CA VAL A 239 -40.91 6.35 -23.75
C VAL A 239 -42.39 6.27 -24.12
N THR A 240 -42.86 7.14 -25.01
CA THR A 240 -44.28 7.22 -25.39
C THR A 240 -44.75 6.16 -26.37
N GLY A 241 -43.85 5.38 -26.98
CA GLY A 241 -44.17 4.32 -27.94
C GLY A 241 -44.07 2.93 -27.31
N ILE A 242 -44.95 2.01 -27.72
CA ILE A 242 -44.82 0.58 -27.43
C ILE A 242 -43.73 0.05 -28.36
N HIS A 243 -42.80 -0.76 -27.81
CA HIS A 243 -41.60 -1.26 -28.48
C HIS A 243 -40.53 -0.19 -28.77
N CYS A 244 -39.29 -0.53 -28.43
CA CYS A 244 -38.13 0.32 -28.73
C CYS A 244 -38.01 0.61 -30.23
N GLY A 245 -37.92 1.90 -30.59
CA GLY A 245 -37.60 2.32 -31.96
C GLY A 245 -38.79 2.39 -32.93
N GLN A 246 -40.03 2.17 -32.46
CA GLN A 246 -41.23 2.51 -33.22
C GLN A 246 -41.70 3.92 -32.83
N LEU A 247 -41.30 4.90 -33.64
CA LEU A 247 -41.81 6.28 -33.64
C LEU A 247 -42.98 6.40 -34.63
#